data_AF-A0A507F6K6-F1
#
_entry.id   AF-A0A507F6K6-F1
#
_cell.length_a   1.000
_cell.length_b   1.000
_cell.length_c   1.000
_cell.angle_alpha   90.00
_cell.angle_beta   90.00
_cell.angle_gamma   90.00
#
_symmetry.space_group_name_H-M   'P 1'
#
loop_
_entity.id
_entity.type
_entity.pdbx_description
1 polymer ?
#
loop_
_entity_poly.entity_id
_entity_poly.type
_entity_poly.pdbx_seq_one_letter_code
_entity_poly.pdbx_strand_id
1 'polypeptide(L)'
;MTMNSHPRRGKLLANSLNISILQTSPAESINHLLLCWLTECTHTSDAVQTSNQSAVRTDRPTVYTPPQSILVLVHDIPTGTLTVSVCESIVAMPTIIAKSSSAIRSLFSHCKVSENRLIYITAGLMFTPAAPTPFGGSKTRPGYTEYIGTTVPSLLLYLVESSFKRYWTCRGREALDFLVCCANKARQLHFAGDADLLNELMLKGIKKAGHIAWNKPVRIPEALRHRQEAQSDAPGSEVLFTPRLSRIRYALNQ
;
A
#
# COMPACT_ATOMS: atom_id res chain seq x y z
N MET A 1 35.64 53.11 24.65
CA MET A 1 36.42 52.35 23.64
C MET A 1 35.59 51.15 23.22
N THR A 2 34.94 51.27 22.07
CA THR A 2 33.93 50.36 21.53
C THR A 2 34.55 49.58 20.38
N MET A 3 34.54 48.24 20.45
CA MET A 3 35.00 47.35 19.38
C MET A 3 33.79 46.59 18.83
N ASN A 4 33.33 47.02 17.65
CA ASN A 4 32.32 46.35 16.84
C ASN A 4 33.01 45.36 15.90
N SER A 5 32.66 44.07 15.98
CA SER A 5 33.05 43.06 15.00
C SER A 5 31.83 42.65 14.16
N HIS A 6 31.89 42.91 12.85
CA HIS A 6 30.92 42.45 11.86
C HIS A 6 31.40 41.14 11.20
N PRO A 7 30.53 40.12 11.04
CA PRO A 7 30.84 38.97 10.21
C PRO A 7 30.43 39.20 8.74
N ARG A 8 31.33 38.82 7.82
CA ARG A 8 31.15 38.89 6.37
C ARG A 8 30.16 37.82 5.89
N ARG A 9 29.10 38.25 5.19
CA ARG A 9 28.19 37.38 4.42
C ARG A 9 28.83 37.04 3.07
N GLY A 10 29.13 35.76 2.84
CA GLY A 10 29.42 35.22 1.52
C GLY A 10 28.15 35.04 0.71
N LYS A 11 28.12 35.57 -0.53
CA LYS A 11 27.07 35.34 -1.51
C LYS A 11 27.40 34.06 -2.30
N LEU A 12 26.54 33.05 -2.21
CA LEU A 12 26.51 31.90 -3.10
C LEU A 12 25.51 32.19 -4.22
N LEU A 13 25.99 32.19 -5.46
CA LEU A 13 25.17 32.30 -6.67
C LEU A 13 24.62 30.91 -7.01
N ALA A 14 23.31 30.77 -7.03
CA ALA A 14 22.62 29.56 -7.49
C ALA A 14 22.25 29.71 -8.97
N ASN A 15 22.76 28.79 -9.79
CA ASN A 15 22.36 28.63 -11.19
C ASN A 15 20.97 27.99 -11.26
N SER A 16 20.01 28.68 -11.85
CA SER A 16 18.67 28.14 -12.16
C SER A 16 18.71 27.40 -13.50
N LEU A 17 18.53 26.08 -13.46
CA LEU A 17 18.18 25.28 -14.63
C LEU A 17 16.66 25.27 -14.76
N ASN A 18 16.16 25.84 -15.86
CA ASN A 18 14.75 25.83 -16.23
C ASN A 18 14.41 24.46 -16.84
N ILE A 19 13.78 23.57 -16.07
CA ILE A 19 13.21 22.32 -16.57
C ILE A 19 11.71 22.55 -16.76
N SER A 20 11.29 22.66 -18.01
CA SER A 20 9.87 22.72 -18.39
C SER A 20 9.26 21.32 -18.29
N ILE A 21 8.59 21.02 -17.18
CA ILE A 21 7.81 19.79 -17.02
C ILE A 21 6.42 20.05 -17.61
N LEU A 22 6.08 19.33 -18.67
CA LEU A 22 4.73 19.25 -19.23
C LEU A 22 3.76 18.71 -18.16
N GLN A 23 2.87 19.57 -17.67
CA GLN A 23 1.77 19.19 -16.78
C GLN A 23 0.73 18.38 -17.56
N THR A 24 0.76 17.06 -17.44
CA THR A 24 -0.37 16.20 -17.79
C THR A 24 -1.32 16.09 -16.59
N SER A 25 -2.62 16.18 -16.86
CA SER A 25 -3.70 16.11 -15.87
C SER A 25 -3.59 14.88 -14.94
N PRO A 26 -3.68 15.03 -13.59
CA PRO A 26 -3.56 13.92 -12.64
C PRO A 26 -4.61 12.81 -12.79
N ALA A 27 -5.77 13.13 -13.39
CA ALA A 27 -6.92 12.22 -13.44
C ALA A 27 -6.76 11.10 -14.50
N GLU A 28 -5.96 11.30 -15.55
CA GLU A 28 -5.76 10.29 -16.61
C GLU A 28 -4.61 9.31 -16.30
N SER A 29 -3.70 9.69 -15.39
CA SER A 29 -2.56 8.85 -15.00
C SER A 29 -2.96 7.64 -14.15
N ILE A 30 -4.02 7.77 -13.34
CA ILE A 30 -4.43 6.72 -12.37
C ILE A 30 -5.06 5.52 -13.10
N ASN A 31 -5.86 5.75 -14.14
CA ASN A 31 -6.48 4.66 -14.92
C ASN A 31 -5.47 3.92 -15.79
N HIS A 32 -4.46 4.61 -16.33
CA HIS A 32 -3.38 3.97 -17.08
C HIS A 32 -2.47 3.12 -16.17
N LEU A 33 -2.19 3.58 -14.95
CA LEU A 33 -1.46 2.80 -13.94
C LEU A 33 -2.24 1.57 -13.48
N LEU A 34 -3.58 1.63 -13.41
CA LEU A 34 -4.40 0.47 -13.04
C LEU A 34 -4.43 -0.61 -14.13
N LEU A 35 -4.40 -0.21 -15.40
CA LEU A 35 -4.34 -1.11 -16.56
C LEU A 35 -2.93 -1.70 -16.78
N CYS A 36 -1.85 -0.91 -16.65
CA CYS A 36 -0.49 -1.43 -16.75
C CYS A 36 -0.17 -2.44 -15.63
N TRP A 37 -0.73 -2.26 -14.43
CA TRP A 37 -0.43 -3.12 -13.28
C TRP A 37 -1.13 -4.48 -13.29
N LEU A 38 -2.30 -4.61 -13.94
CA LEU A 38 -2.93 -5.91 -14.19
C LEU A 38 -2.09 -6.79 -15.15
N THR A 39 -1.21 -6.18 -15.93
CA THR A 39 -0.30 -6.86 -16.88
C THR A 39 1.10 -7.14 -16.33
N GLU A 40 1.58 -6.46 -15.28
CA GLU A 40 2.97 -6.61 -14.81
C GLU A 40 3.17 -7.67 -13.71
N CYS A 41 2.11 -8.15 -13.06
CA CYS A 41 2.23 -9.24 -12.06
C CYS A 41 2.12 -10.66 -12.67
N THR A 42 2.08 -10.81 -13.99
CA THR A 42 2.19 -12.12 -14.63
C THR A 42 3.65 -12.45 -14.87
N HIS A 43 4.33 -12.99 -13.86
CA HIS A 43 5.54 -13.76 -14.11
C HIS A 43 5.15 -15.00 -14.93
N THR A 44 5.37 -14.93 -16.23
CA THR A 44 5.32 -16.05 -17.17
C THR A 44 6.36 -17.09 -16.75
N SER A 45 5.90 -18.15 -16.08
CA SER A 45 6.66 -19.39 -15.94
C SER A 45 6.32 -20.27 -17.15
N ASP A 46 7.01 -20.00 -18.26
CA ASP A 46 7.07 -20.93 -19.38
C ASP A 46 8.17 -21.96 -19.11
N ALA A 47 7.79 -23.24 -19.15
CA ALA A 47 8.42 -24.30 -19.94
C ALA A 47 8.14 -25.68 -19.32
N VAL A 48 7.11 -26.35 -19.84
CA VAL A 48 7.01 -27.80 -19.79
C VAL A 48 7.88 -28.32 -20.94
N GLN A 49 9.04 -28.91 -20.62
CA GLN A 49 9.78 -29.73 -21.56
C GLN A 49 10.13 -31.05 -20.88
N THR A 50 9.30 -32.06 -21.13
CA THR A 50 9.54 -33.46 -20.76
C THR A 50 10.39 -34.12 -21.83
N SER A 51 11.65 -34.43 -21.50
CA SER A 51 12.44 -35.42 -22.24
C SER A 51 13.06 -36.42 -21.26
N ASN A 52 12.64 -37.68 -21.41
CA ASN A 52 13.20 -38.87 -20.78
C ASN A 52 14.72 -38.95 -20.98
N GLN A 53 15.49 -39.21 -19.92
CA GLN A 53 16.67 -40.10 -20.00
C GLN A 53 17.25 -40.52 -18.64
N SER A 54 17.37 -41.84 -18.53
CA SER A 54 18.37 -42.68 -17.85
C SER A 54 18.69 -42.55 -16.36
N ALA A 55 18.64 -43.71 -15.71
CA ALA A 55 19.04 -43.97 -14.33
C ALA A 55 20.57 -43.94 -14.17
N VAL A 56 21.08 -42.83 -13.64
CA VAL A 56 22.42 -42.75 -13.03
C VAL A 56 22.20 -42.43 -11.55
N ARG A 57 22.61 -43.35 -10.67
CA ARG A 57 22.66 -43.09 -9.22
C ARG A 57 23.84 -42.16 -8.95
N THR A 58 23.60 -40.87 -9.06
CA THR A 58 24.55 -39.83 -8.67
C THR A 58 24.50 -39.62 -7.16
N ASP A 59 25.69 -39.47 -6.58
CA ASP A 59 25.92 -38.93 -5.24
C ASP A 59 24.90 -37.87 -4.87
N ARG A 60 24.28 -38.03 -3.70
CA ARG A 60 23.28 -37.10 -3.17
C ARG A 60 23.94 -35.72 -3.05
N PRO A 61 23.54 -34.70 -3.86
CA PRO A 61 24.04 -33.37 -3.65
C PRO A 61 23.55 -32.90 -2.27
N THR A 62 24.48 -32.63 -1.37
CA THR A 62 24.19 -31.95 -0.11
C THR A 62 23.77 -30.53 -0.46
N VAL A 63 22.46 -30.29 -0.59
CA VAL A 63 21.93 -28.96 -0.84
C VAL A 63 22.13 -28.14 0.43
N TYR A 64 23.22 -27.36 0.47
CA TYR A 64 23.43 -26.34 1.48
C TYR A 64 22.42 -25.22 1.26
N THR A 65 21.24 -25.34 1.86
CA THR A 65 20.30 -24.21 1.91
C THR A 65 20.79 -23.23 2.98
N PRO A 66 21.15 -21.98 2.60
CA PRO A 66 21.55 -20.97 3.58
C PRO A 66 20.42 -20.71 4.58
N PRO A 67 20.74 -20.29 5.82
CA PRO A 67 19.74 -19.89 6.79
C PRO A 67 18.89 -18.76 6.21
N GLN A 68 17.56 -18.88 6.36
CA GLN A 68 16.62 -17.85 5.94
C GLN A 68 16.85 -16.58 6.75
N SER A 69 16.91 -15.43 6.07
CA SER A 69 16.90 -14.14 6.76
C SER A 69 15.63 -14.00 7.59
N ILE A 70 15.74 -13.48 8.80
CA ILE A 70 14.58 -13.15 9.62
C ILE A 70 14.02 -11.84 9.07
N LEU A 71 12.77 -11.83 8.62
CA LEU A 71 12.13 -10.63 8.05
C LEU A 71 11.09 -10.06 9.01
N VAL A 72 10.88 -8.76 8.95
CA VAL A 72 9.84 -8.05 9.71
C VAL A 72 9.30 -6.88 8.88
N LEU A 73 8.01 -6.57 9.02
CA LEU A 73 7.46 -5.36 8.39
C LEU A 73 7.74 -4.14 9.25
N VAL A 74 8.17 -3.04 8.63
CA VAL A 74 8.52 -1.79 9.30
C VAL A 74 7.76 -0.64 8.63
N HIS A 75 7.16 0.22 9.45
CA HIS A 75 6.58 1.47 8.98
C HIS A 75 7.66 2.56 9.02
N ASP A 76 8.07 3.02 7.85
CA ASP A 76 8.99 4.12 7.68
C ASP A 76 8.23 5.45 7.74
N ILE A 77 8.25 6.08 8.91
CA ILE A 77 7.49 7.31 9.21
C ILE A 77 7.83 8.47 8.26
N PRO A 78 9.12 8.78 7.97
CA PRO A 78 9.50 9.81 7.00
C PRO A 78 8.86 9.66 5.63
N THR A 79 8.85 8.45 5.05
CA THR A 79 8.24 8.20 3.74
C THR A 79 6.75 7.90 3.83
N GLY A 80 6.27 7.54 5.02
CA GLY A 80 4.93 7.01 5.24
C GLY A 80 4.71 5.69 4.50
N THR A 81 5.75 4.88 4.31
CA THR A 81 5.63 3.61 3.59
C THR A 81 5.90 2.43 4.52
N LEU A 82 5.26 1.31 4.22
CA LEU A 82 5.58 0.04 4.81
C LEU A 82 6.66 -0.64 3.96
N THR A 83 7.65 -1.25 4.60
CA THR A 83 8.74 -1.98 3.93
C THR A 83 9.00 -3.32 4.63
N VAL A 84 9.65 -4.23 3.91
CA VAL A 84 10.18 -5.49 4.47
C VAL A 84 11.63 -5.26 4.86
N SER A 85 11.97 -5.42 6.14
CA SER A 85 13.34 -5.29 6.64
C SER A 85 13.87 -6.62 7.14
N VAL A 86 15.19 -6.81 7.04
CA VAL A 86 15.90 -7.89 7.72
C VAL A 86 16.00 -7.54 9.21
N CYS A 87 15.78 -8.53 10.07
CA CYS A 87 15.96 -8.44 11.51
C CYS A 87 17.29 -9.10 11.88
N GLU A 88 18.18 -8.35 12.53
CA GLU A 88 19.53 -8.81 12.89
C GLU A 88 19.54 -9.76 14.10
N SER A 89 18.48 -9.76 14.91
CA SER A 89 18.37 -10.61 16.10
C SER A 89 17.44 -11.80 15.86
N ILE A 90 17.72 -12.89 16.57
CA ILE A 90 16.84 -14.06 16.60
C ILE A 90 15.57 -13.67 17.36
N VAL A 91 14.44 -13.66 16.67
CA VAL A 91 13.14 -13.29 17.23
C VAL A 91 12.16 -14.43 17.01
N ALA A 92 11.38 -14.75 18.04
CA ALA A 92 10.33 -15.77 17.95
C ALA A 92 9.25 -15.36 16.93
N MET A 93 8.70 -16.34 16.20
CA MET A 93 7.69 -16.11 15.16
C MET A 93 6.50 -15.25 15.65
N PRO A 94 5.87 -15.52 16.83
CA PRO A 94 4.76 -14.70 17.31
C PRO A 94 5.11 -13.22 17.47
N THR A 95 6.35 -12.92 17.87
CA THR A 95 6.84 -11.56 18.02
C THR A 95 7.02 -10.87 16.67
N ILE A 96 7.48 -11.58 15.64
CA ILE A 96 7.58 -11.07 14.26
C ILE A 96 6.19 -10.69 13.73
N ILE A 97 5.21 -11.58 13.91
CA ILE A 97 3.83 -11.35 13.49
C ILE A 97 3.22 -10.14 14.23
N ALA A 98 3.40 -10.06 15.55
CA ALA A 98 2.90 -8.94 16.35
C ALA A 98 3.53 -7.60 15.94
N LYS A 99 4.86 -7.55 15.76
CA LYS A 99 5.58 -6.35 15.30
C LYS A 99 5.10 -5.90 13.92
N SER A 100 5.00 -6.84 12.99
CA SER A 100 4.58 -6.58 11.61
C SER A 100 3.12 -6.09 11.54
N SER A 101 2.24 -6.68 12.36
CA SER A 101 0.85 -6.22 12.48
C SER A 101 0.78 -4.81 13.06
N SER A 102 1.59 -4.50 14.07
CA SER A 102 1.70 -3.15 14.64
C SER A 102 2.21 -2.13 13.62
N ALA A 103 3.17 -2.49 12.76
CA ALA A 103 3.67 -1.63 11.70
C ALA A 103 2.56 -1.24 10.70
N ILE A 104 1.72 -2.19 10.27
CA ILE A 104 0.57 -1.89 9.40
C ILE A 104 -0.44 -0.97 10.10
N ARG A 105 -0.73 -1.21 11.38
CA ARG A 105 -1.63 -0.33 12.15
C ARG A 105 -1.05 1.08 12.29
N SER A 106 0.25 1.20 12.55
CA SER A 106 0.94 2.48 12.61
C SER A 106 0.91 3.22 11.27
N LEU A 107 1.03 2.52 10.14
CA LEU A 107 0.86 3.12 8.81
C LEU A 107 -0.55 3.72 8.66
N PHE A 108 -1.57 2.97 9.07
CA PHE A 108 -2.98 3.37 8.91
C PHE A 108 -3.44 4.41 9.92
N SER A 109 -2.87 4.45 11.12
CA SER A 109 -3.21 5.44 12.14
C SER A 109 -2.81 6.88 11.76
N HIS A 110 -1.94 7.03 10.75
CA HIS A 110 -1.57 8.33 10.18
C HIS A 110 -2.63 8.88 9.20
N CYS A 111 -3.72 8.15 8.96
CA CYS A 111 -4.87 8.62 8.18
C CYS A 111 -6.00 9.07 9.14
N LYS A 112 -6.79 10.07 8.76
CA LYS A 112 -8.00 10.53 9.50
C LYS A 112 -9.24 9.66 9.29
N VAL A 113 -9.07 8.43 8.78
CA VAL A 113 -10.11 7.40 8.68
C VAL A 113 -9.81 6.23 9.61
N SER A 114 -10.83 5.41 9.90
CA SER A 114 -10.64 4.21 10.71
C SER A 114 -9.59 3.27 10.09
N GLU A 115 -8.63 2.78 10.90
CA GLU A 115 -7.69 1.72 10.52
C GLU A 115 -8.42 0.52 9.88
N ASN A 116 -9.62 0.20 10.40
CA ASN A 116 -10.42 -0.93 9.93
C ASN A 116 -10.83 -0.78 8.46
N ARG A 117 -11.11 0.45 8.00
CA ARG A 117 -11.45 0.72 6.60
C ARG A 117 -10.27 0.37 5.70
N LEU A 118 -9.06 0.79 6.07
CA LEU A 118 -7.84 0.53 5.29
C LEU A 118 -7.44 -0.95 5.33
N ILE A 119 -7.69 -1.65 6.43
CA ILE A 119 -7.52 -3.12 6.51
C ILE A 119 -8.47 -3.83 5.53
N TYR A 120 -9.74 -3.44 5.47
CA TYR A 120 -10.67 -4.02 4.50
C TYR A 120 -10.30 -3.69 3.05
N ILE A 121 -9.86 -2.47 2.75
CA ILE A 121 -9.39 -2.11 1.41
C ILE A 121 -8.16 -2.96 1.04
N THR A 122 -7.21 -3.12 1.95
CA THR A 122 -6.04 -3.99 1.77
C THR A 122 -6.45 -5.41 1.46
N ALA A 123 -7.40 -5.98 2.22
CA ALA A 123 -7.98 -7.29 1.93
C ALA A 123 -8.66 -7.34 0.55
N GLY A 124 -9.43 -6.31 0.17
CA GLY A 124 -10.09 -6.21 -1.14
C GLY A 124 -9.12 -6.18 -2.32
N LEU A 125 -7.92 -5.62 -2.13
CA LEU A 125 -6.82 -5.62 -3.08
C LEU A 125 -6.11 -6.98 -3.12
N MET A 126 -5.80 -7.56 -1.96
CA MET A 126 -5.06 -8.82 -1.87
C MET A 126 -5.85 -10.01 -2.39
N PHE A 127 -7.16 -10.02 -2.18
CA PHE A 127 -7.98 -11.18 -2.50
C PHE A 127 -8.50 -11.15 -3.93
N THR A 128 -7.60 -11.48 -4.84
CA THR A 128 -7.89 -11.61 -6.28
C THR A 128 -7.38 -12.94 -6.81
N PRO A 129 -7.99 -13.49 -7.88
CA PRO A 129 -7.51 -14.74 -8.47
C PRO A 129 -6.03 -14.72 -8.88
N ALA A 130 -5.51 -13.55 -9.26
CA ALA A 130 -4.12 -13.35 -9.69
C ALA A 130 -3.14 -13.12 -8.53
N ALA A 131 -3.61 -13.01 -7.29
CA ALA A 131 -2.73 -12.81 -6.15
C ALA A 131 -1.86 -14.05 -5.86
N PRO A 132 -0.69 -13.89 -5.23
CA PRO A 132 0.10 -15.02 -4.79
C PRO A 132 -0.65 -15.87 -3.76
N THR A 133 -0.35 -17.17 -3.70
CA THR A 133 -0.77 -18.04 -2.60
C THR A 133 -0.25 -17.46 -1.27
N PRO A 134 -1.08 -17.37 -0.21
CA PRO A 134 -2.40 -17.98 -0.06
C PRO A 134 -3.60 -17.09 -0.43
N PHE A 135 -3.37 -15.89 -0.96
CA PHE A 135 -4.44 -14.90 -1.19
C PHE A 135 -5.16 -15.09 -2.51
N GLY A 136 -4.48 -15.61 -3.53
CA GLY A 136 -5.09 -15.95 -4.82
C GLY A 136 -5.43 -17.43 -4.97
N GLY A 137 -5.99 -17.77 -6.13
CA GLY A 137 -6.55 -19.10 -6.40
C GLY A 137 -7.69 -19.06 -7.41
N SER A 138 -8.36 -20.20 -7.60
CA SER A 138 -9.46 -20.29 -8.57
C SER A 138 -10.56 -19.28 -8.23
N LYS A 139 -11.22 -18.72 -9.26
CA LYS A 139 -12.38 -17.81 -9.07
C LYS A 139 -13.50 -18.44 -8.24
N THR A 140 -13.57 -19.78 -8.23
CA THR A 140 -14.53 -20.56 -7.43
C THR A 140 -14.15 -20.65 -5.95
N ARG A 141 -12.87 -20.51 -5.60
CA ARG A 141 -12.36 -20.58 -4.22
C ARG A 141 -11.17 -19.62 -4.00
N PRO A 142 -11.34 -18.31 -4.20
CA PRO A 142 -10.23 -17.39 -3.96
C PRO A 142 -9.89 -17.40 -2.47
N GLY A 143 -8.69 -17.86 -2.07
CA GLY A 143 -8.03 -17.65 -0.77
C GLY A 143 -8.73 -17.97 0.57
N TYR A 144 -10.03 -18.28 0.62
CA TYR A 144 -10.80 -18.36 1.87
C TYR A 144 -10.96 -19.75 2.49
N THR A 145 -10.08 -20.70 2.19
CA THR A 145 -10.21 -21.99 2.89
C THR A 145 -9.77 -21.91 4.34
N GLU A 146 -8.89 -20.96 4.70
CA GLU A 146 -8.24 -20.96 6.02
C GLU A 146 -8.72 -19.84 6.97
N TYR A 147 -9.29 -18.73 6.47
CA TYR A 147 -9.74 -17.65 7.36
C TYR A 147 -11.15 -17.89 7.92
N ILE A 148 -11.25 -18.00 9.26
CA ILE A 148 -12.52 -18.23 9.99
C ILE A 148 -12.82 -17.08 10.98
N GLY A 149 -12.01 -16.01 10.97
CA GLY A 149 -12.17 -14.90 11.91
C GLY A 149 -13.42 -14.05 11.62
N THR A 150 -13.97 -13.43 12.67
CA THR A 150 -15.16 -12.57 12.59
C THR A 150 -14.85 -11.10 12.85
N THR A 151 -13.59 -10.75 13.11
CA THR A 151 -13.18 -9.41 13.53
C THR A 151 -12.12 -8.82 12.60
N VAL A 152 -12.02 -7.49 12.55
CA VAL A 152 -10.98 -6.82 11.76
C VAL A 152 -9.56 -7.11 12.27
N PRO A 153 -9.30 -7.12 13.59
CA PRO A 153 -7.98 -7.51 14.10
C PRO A 153 -7.58 -8.94 13.72
N SER A 154 -8.52 -9.90 13.76
CA SER A 154 -8.25 -11.27 13.30
C SER A 154 -7.96 -11.34 11.80
N LEU A 155 -8.61 -10.50 10.99
CA LEU A 155 -8.32 -10.40 9.56
C LEU A 155 -6.90 -9.89 9.32
N LEU A 156 -6.48 -8.81 9.98
CA LEU A 156 -5.12 -8.30 9.86
C LEU A 156 -4.09 -9.35 10.28
N LEU A 157 -4.32 -10.01 11.42
CA LEU A 157 -3.45 -11.07 11.91
C LEU A 157 -3.31 -12.19 10.88
N TYR A 158 -4.43 -12.63 10.28
CA TYR A 158 -4.43 -13.64 9.22
C TYR A 158 -3.61 -13.22 7.99
N LEU A 159 -3.76 -11.98 7.50
CA LEU A 159 -3.00 -11.49 6.34
C LEU A 159 -1.49 -11.52 6.61
N VAL A 160 -1.07 -11.10 7.80
CA VAL A 160 0.35 -11.09 8.20
C VAL A 160 0.85 -12.52 8.40
N GLU A 161 0.17 -13.32 9.22
CA GLU A 161 0.55 -14.70 9.54
C GLU A 161 0.64 -15.57 8.29
N SER A 162 -0.33 -15.46 7.39
CA SER A 162 -0.36 -16.24 6.15
C SER A 162 0.79 -15.87 5.20
N SER A 163 1.16 -14.58 5.14
CA SER A 163 2.31 -14.12 4.35
C SER A 163 3.62 -14.69 4.89
N PHE A 164 3.82 -14.63 6.21
CA PHE A 164 5.01 -15.17 6.86
C PHE A 164 5.06 -16.70 6.84
N LYS A 165 3.94 -17.39 7.01
CA LYS A 165 3.81 -18.84 6.85
C LYS A 165 4.27 -19.26 5.46
N ARG A 166 3.85 -18.53 4.40
CA ARG A 166 4.32 -18.78 3.04
C ARG A 166 5.82 -18.53 2.89
N TYR A 167 6.34 -17.45 3.47
CA TYR A 167 7.77 -17.15 3.46
C TYR A 167 8.61 -18.26 4.10
N TRP A 168 8.23 -18.73 5.29
CA TRP A 168 8.96 -19.78 5.98
C TRP A 168 8.85 -21.13 5.28
N THR A 169 7.67 -21.50 4.78
CA THR A 169 7.43 -22.81 4.14
C THR A 169 8.02 -22.92 2.74
N CYS A 170 7.90 -21.87 1.92
CA CYS A 170 8.27 -21.93 0.50
C CYS A 170 9.53 -21.14 0.16
N ARG A 171 10.15 -20.46 1.14
CA ARG A 171 11.39 -19.68 0.98
C ARG A 171 11.28 -18.53 -0.03
N GLY A 172 10.05 -18.10 -0.33
CA GLY A 172 9.75 -17.00 -1.25
C GLY A 172 9.13 -15.80 -0.53
N ARG A 173 9.47 -14.59 -0.97
CA ARG A 173 9.01 -13.33 -0.34
C ARG A 173 7.76 -12.76 -0.98
N GLU A 174 7.24 -13.39 -2.01
CA GLU A 174 6.24 -12.81 -2.92
C GLU A 174 4.96 -12.44 -2.17
N ALA A 175 4.51 -13.29 -1.22
CA ALA A 175 3.33 -13.01 -0.40
C ALA A 175 3.54 -11.82 0.56
N LEU A 176 4.73 -11.66 1.13
CA LEU A 176 5.07 -10.54 2.02
C LEU A 176 5.17 -9.24 1.24
N ASP A 177 5.90 -9.25 0.12
CA ASP A 177 6.06 -8.09 -0.74
C ASP A 177 4.69 -7.64 -1.31
N PHE A 178 3.82 -8.60 -1.63
CA PHE A 178 2.45 -8.32 -2.07
C PHE A 178 1.58 -7.71 -0.97
N LEU A 179 1.63 -8.22 0.28
CA LEU A 179 0.95 -7.61 1.42
C LEU A 179 1.40 -6.15 1.63
N VAL A 180 2.71 -5.91 1.60
CA VAL A 180 3.28 -4.57 1.75
C VAL A 180 2.81 -3.64 0.63
N CYS A 181 2.84 -4.13 -0.61
CA CYS A 181 2.35 -3.39 -1.76
C CYS A 181 0.87 -3.01 -1.60
N CYS A 182 0.00 -3.96 -1.26
CA CYS A 182 -1.42 -3.71 -1.07
C CYS A 182 -1.72 -2.73 0.08
N ALA A 183 -0.99 -2.82 1.20
CA ALA A 183 -1.16 -1.90 2.32
C ALA A 183 -0.75 -0.47 1.96
N ASN A 184 0.40 -0.30 1.30
CA ASN A 184 0.84 0.99 0.78
C ASN A 184 -0.15 1.54 -0.26
N LYS A 185 -0.66 0.69 -1.15
CA LYS A 185 -1.63 1.08 -2.18
C LYS A 185 -2.96 1.50 -1.57
N ALA A 186 -3.45 0.81 -0.54
CA ALA A 186 -4.65 1.20 0.18
C ALA A 186 -4.53 2.62 0.75
N ARG A 187 -3.37 2.95 1.35
CA ARG A 187 -3.07 4.31 1.83
C ARG A 187 -3.01 5.32 0.68
N GLN A 188 -2.33 5.01 -0.42
CA GLN A 188 -2.26 5.90 -1.58
C GLN A 188 -3.63 6.20 -2.20
N LEU A 189 -4.46 5.16 -2.41
CA LEU A 189 -5.81 5.32 -2.94
C LEU A 189 -6.68 6.18 -2.02
N HIS A 190 -6.48 6.07 -0.70
CA HIS A 190 -7.19 6.90 0.26
C HIS A 190 -6.88 8.39 0.07
N PHE A 191 -5.60 8.75 -0.11
CA PHE A 191 -5.21 10.14 -0.40
C PHE A 191 -5.61 10.61 -1.81
N ALA A 192 -5.71 9.70 -2.78
CA ALA A 192 -6.21 10.03 -4.12
C ALA A 192 -7.69 10.47 -4.12
N GLY A 193 -8.47 10.09 -3.10
CA GLY A 193 -9.81 10.63 -2.87
C GLY A 193 -10.93 10.04 -3.74
N ASP A 194 -10.69 8.95 -4.47
CA ASP A 194 -11.75 8.24 -5.20
C ASP A 194 -12.61 7.42 -4.22
N ALA A 195 -13.64 8.07 -3.69
CA ALA A 195 -14.51 7.50 -2.67
C ALA A 195 -15.25 6.25 -3.16
N ASP A 196 -15.64 6.20 -4.43
CA ASP A 196 -16.42 5.10 -5.01
C ASP A 196 -15.55 3.85 -5.15
N LEU A 197 -14.36 3.99 -5.72
CA LEU A 197 -13.38 2.90 -5.80
C LEU A 197 -13.00 2.38 -4.41
N LEU A 198 -12.75 3.28 -3.45
CA LEU A 198 -12.42 2.89 -2.07
C LEU A 198 -13.57 2.16 -1.39
N ASN A 199 -14.82 2.59 -1.61
CA ASN A 199 -16.00 1.92 -1.08
C ASN A 199 -16.19 0.54 -1.70
N GLU A 200 -15.97 0.40 -3.02
CA GLU A 200 -16.01 -0.87 -3.71
C GLU A 200 -14.95 -1.84 -3.14
N LEU A 201 -13.70 -1.41 -3.05
CA LEU A 201 -12.59 -2.22 -2.52
C LEU A 201 -12.83 -2.62 -1.06
N MET A 202 -13.30 -1.68 -0.24
CA MET A 202 -13.65 -1.96 1.15
C MET A 202 -14.77 -3.00 1.24
N LEU A 203 -15.90 -2.80 0.53
CA LEU A 203 -17.03 -3.73 0.54
C LEU A 203 -16.62 -5.11 0.02
N LYS A 204 -15.79 -5.15 -1.03
CA LYS A 204 -15.17 -6.37 -1.52
C LYS A 204 -14.40 -7.04 -0.38
N GLY A 205 -13.51 -6.33 0.32
CA GLY A 205 -12.76 -6.85 1.47
C GLY A 205 -13.63 -7.40 2.60
N ILE A 206 -14.71 -6.71 2.97
CA ILE A 206 -15.64 -7.15 4.02
C ILE A 206 -16.39 -8.44 3.59
N LYS A 207 -16.89 -8.49 2.35
CA LYS A 207 -17.57 -9.67 1.78
C LYS A 207 -16.62 -10.87 1.73
N LYS A 208 -15.41 -10.61 1.26
CA LYS A 208 -14.31 -11.54 1.13
C LYS A 208 -13.91 -12.11 2.50
N ALA A 209 -13.81 -11.28 3.53
CA ALA A 209 -13.56 -11.72 4.91
C ALA A 209 -14.74 -12.46 5.57
N GLY A 210 -15.90 -12.61 4.90
CA GLY A 210 -17.07 -13.27 5.48
C GLY A 210 -17.77 -12.48 6.59
N HIS A 211 -17.41 -11.22 6.80
CA HIS A 211 -18.02 -10.38 7.84
C HIS A 211 -19.40 -9.82 7.44
N ILE A 212 -19.74 -9.87 6.15
CA ILE A 212 -21.07 -9.58 5.62
C ILE A 212 -21.47 -10.62 4.58
N ALA A 213 -22.77 -10.82 4.40
CA ALA A 213 -23.30 -11.73 3.38
C ALA A 213 -22.99 -11.24 1.95
N TRP A 214 -22.59 -12.17 1.08
CA TRP A 214 -22.18 -11.87 -0.30
C TRP A 214 -23.28 -11.23 -1.15
N ASN A 215 -24.52 -11.71 -1.00
CA ASN A 215 -25.67 -11.39 -1.85
C ASN A 215 -26.67 -10.41 -1.23
N LYS A 216 -26.37 -9.78 -0.10
CA LYS A 216 -27.28 -8.83 0.55
C LYS A 216 -26.88 -7.38 0.23
N PRO A 217 -27.86 -6.46 0.07
CA PRO A 217 -27.54 -5.04 0.06
C PRO A 217 -26.91 -4.67 1.40
N VAL A 218 -25.79 -3.95 1.36
CA VAL A 218 -25.05 -3.56 2.57
C VAL A 218 -24.96 -2.05 2.63
N ARG A 219 -25.43 -1.49 3.74
CA ARG A 219 -25.21 -0.10 4.11
C ARG A 219 -23.85 0.01 4.78
N ILE A 220 -22.98 0.88 4.28
CA ILE A 220 -21.67 1.14 4.88
C ILE A 220 -21.88 1.79 6.26
N PRO A 221 -21.36 1.19 7.35
CA PRO A 221 -21.40 1.78 8.69
C PRO A 221 -20.70 3.14 8.72
N GLU A 222 -21.21 4.08 9.53
CA GLU A 222 -20.67 5.45 9.62
C GLU A 222 -19.17 5.47 9.93
N ALA A 223 -18.71 4.62 10.85
CA ALA A 223 -17.30 4.51 11.22
C ALA A 223 -16.38 4.05 10.09
N LEU A 224 -16.93 3.45 9.03
CA LEU A 224 -16.21 2.97 7.86
C LEU A 224 -16.42 3.87 6.64
N ARG A 225 -17.16 4.98 6.71
CA ARG A 225 -17.34 5.88 5.56
C ARG A 225 -16.03 6.57 5.20
N HIS A 226 -15.83 6.82 3.91
CA HIS A 226 -14.73 7.67 3.46
C HIS A 226 -14.90 9.07 4.03
N ARG A 227 -13.79 9.66 4.46
CA ARG A 227 -13.67 11.08 4.76
C ARG A 227 -12.56 11.61 3.90
N GLN A 228 -12.88 12.60 3.08
CA GLN A 228 -11.87 13.20 2.21
C GLN A 228 -10.83 13.87 3.09
N GLU A 229 -9.58 13.51 2.86
CA GLU A 229 -8.44 14.16 3.49
C GLU A 229 -7.78 15.00 2.42
N ALA A 230 -7.68 16.30 2.67
CA ALA A 230 -6.70 17.07 1.95
C ALA A 230 -5.35 16.41 2.24
N GLN A 231 -4.69 15.92 1.18
CA GLN A 231 -3.27 15.67 1.25
C GLN A 231 -2.68 16.98 1.80
N SER A 232 -1.91 16.89 2.89
CA SER A 232 -1.24 18.05 3.45
C SER A 232 -0.16 18.46 2.46
N ASP A 233 -0.59 19.01 1.32
CA ASP A 233 0.28 19.45 0.27
C ASP A 233 1.16 20.55 0.83
N ALA A 234 2.40 20.46 0.38
CA ALA A 234 3.48 21.40 0.60
C ALA A 234 3.01 22.87 0.66
N PRO A 235 3.74 23.74 1.38
CA PRO A 235 3.47 25.17 1.35
C PRO A 235 3.47 25.67 -0.11
N GLY A 236 2.31 26.10 -0.62
CA GLY A 236 2.28 26.92 -1.84
C GLY A 236 1.36 26.51 -2.97
N SER A 237 0.09 26.19 -2.71
CA SER A 237 -0.94 26.53 -3.68
C SER A 237 -1.99 27.40 -3.00
N GLU A 238 -1.61 28.65 -2.72
CA GLU A 238 -2.60 29.68 -2.46
C GLU A 238 -3.47 29.80 -3.72
N VAL A 239 -4.73 29.40 -3.60
CA VAL A 239 -5.74 29.73 -4.60
C VAL A 239 -5.97 31.23 -4.50
N LEU A 240 -5.26 32.00 -5.33
CA LEU A 240 -5.53 33.42 -5.53
C LEU A 240 -6.91 33.54 -6.20
N PHE A 241 -7.94 33.75 -5.38
CA PHE A 241 -9.25 34.13 -5.89
C PHE A 241 -9.10 35.45 -6.64
N THR A 242 -9.54 35.47 -7.90
CA THR A 242 -9.66 36.72 -8.66
C THR A 242 -10.51 37.68 -7.84
N PRO A 243 -10.01 38.87 -7.47
CA PRO A 243 -10.79 39.84 -6.71
C PRO A 243 -12.09 40.11 -7.45
N ARG A 244 -13.24 40.01 -6.76
CA ARG A 244 -14.52 40.38 -7.36
C ARG A 244 -14.39 41.79 -7.91
N LEU A 245 -14.65 41.95 -9.22
CA LEU A 245 -14.82 43.26 -9.86
C LEU A 245 -15.87 44.03 -9.05
N SER A 246 -15.42 44.93 -8.19
CA SER A 246 -16.27 45.85 -7.49
C SER A 246 -16.95 46.72 -8.55
N ARG A 247 -18.29 46.66 -8.60
CA ARG A 247 -19.08 47.55 -9.46
C ARG A 247 -18.73 48.99 -9.08
N ILE A 248 -17.99 49.65 -9.95
CA ILE A 248 -17.79 51.10 -9.90
C ILE A 248 -19.18 51.73 -10.05
N ARG A 249 -19.72 52.27 -8.95
CA ARG A 249 -20.93 53.08 -9.00
C ARG A 249 -20.53 54.45 -9.55
N TYR A 250 -20.89 54.73 -10.79
CA TYR A 250 -20.88 56.10 -11.28
C TYR A 250 -21.97 56.86 -10.53
N ALA A 251 -21.56 57.74 -9.61
CA ALA A 251 -22.45 58.75 -9.05
C ALA A 251 -22.77 59.72 -10.19
N LEU A 252 -24.00 59.67 -10.67
CA LEU A 252 -24.54 60.64 -11.61
C LEU A 252 -24.78 61.92 -10.80
N ASN A 253 -23.89 62.91 -10.94
CA ASN A 253 -24.11 64.24 -10.38
C ASN A 253 -25.26 64.90 -11.17
N GLN A 254 -26.36 65.19 -10.49
CA GLN A 254 -27.34 66.21 -10.88
C GLN A 254 -27.05 67.49 -10.10
#